data_AF-A0A849ZD61-F1
#
_entry.id   AF-A0A849ZD61-F1
#
_cell.length_a   1.000
_cell.length_b   1.000
_cell.length_c   1.000
_cell.angle_alpha   90.00
_cell.angle_beta   90.00
_cell.angle_gamma   90.00
#
_symmetry.space_group_name_H-M   'P 1'
#
loop_
_entity.id
_entity.type
_entity.pdbx_description
1 polymer ?
#
loop_
_entity_poly.entity_id
_entity_poly.type
_entity_poly.pdbx_seq_one_letter_code
_entity_poly.pdbx_strand_id
1 'polypeptide(L)'
;MTRAFTLIELLIVVAIIAILAAIAVPNFLEAQTRAKVSRVKSDHRTLATAIEAYAVDNNSYPFDQDNNPYHPVERGFHMLTTPVAYVTALFRDPFSPPVNPGFPDAMDIAAFYYLCSGADNFREGLPNARAFALVSNGPDQRDSSQDTDRFPNGGTNFDAYDPTNGTVSRGDVLRFGGNYLSGNWTLNMVPHGRWGLGEVVPR
;
A
#
# COMPACT_ATOMS: atom_id res chain seq x y z
N MET A 1 36.01 46.35 -19.77
CA MET A 1 34.63 46.86 -19.86
C MET A 1 33.70 45.75 -19.41
N THR A 2 33.09 45.89 -18.25
CA THR A 2 32.02 44.98 -17.79
C THR A 2 30.74 45.35 -18.53
N ARG A 3 30.22 44.43 -19.36
CA ARG A 3 28.88 44.59 -19.95
C ARG A 3 27.86 44.50 -18.83
N ALA A 4 27.11 45.57 -18.60
CA ALA A 4 25.99 45.57 -17.67
C ALA A 4 24.82 44.84 -18.33
N PHE A 5 24.27 43.85 -17.63
CA PHE A 5 23.06 43.13 -18.05
C PHE A 5 21.87 44.10 -18.01
N THR A 6 21.00 44.06 -19.02
CA THR A 6 19.80 44.89 -19.01
C THR A 6 18.70 44.25 -18.17
N LEU A 7 17.88 45.07 -17.51
CA LEU A 7 16.71 44.59 -16.76
C LEU A 7 15.71 43.87 -17.68
N ILE A 8 15.59 44.29 -18.93
CA ILE A 8 14.69 43.68 -19.92
C ILE A 8 15.15 42.27 -20.33
N GLU A 9 16.47 42.05 -20.48
CA GLU A 9 17.02 40.72 -20.75
C GLU A 9 16.71 39.75 -19.61
N LEU A 10 16.90 40.18 -18.36
CA LEU A 10 16.58 39.36 -17.20
C LEU A 10 15.07 39.05 -17.13
N LEU A 11 14.22 40.04 -17.43
CA LEU A 11 12.77 39.90 -17.36
C LEU A 11 12.23 38.89 -18.37
N ILE A 12 12.75 38.90 -19.60
CA ILE A 12 12.37 37.93 -20.65
C ILE A 12 12.78 36.51 -20.24
N VAL A 13 13.98 36.34 -19.67
CA VAL A 13 14.48 35.03 -19.23
C VAL A 13 13.57 34.44 -18.14
N VAL A 14 13.23 35.22 -17.12
CA VAL A 14 12.36 34.74 -16.03
C VAL A 14 10.94 34.46 -16.54
N ALA A 15 10.43 35.25 -17.48
CA ALA A 15 9.13 35.02 -18.12
C ALA A 15 9.09 33.67 -18.87
N ILE A 16 10.13 33.35 -19.65
CA ILE A 16 10.22 32.07 -20.37
C ILE A 16 10.32 30.89 -19.37
N ILE A 17 11.15 31.01 -18.33
CA ILE A 17 11.28 29.98 -17.29
C ILE A 17 9.93 29.73 -16.59
N ALA A 18 9.18 30.79 -16.29
CA ALA A 18 7.87 30.66 -15.66
C ALA A 18 6.86 29.89 -16.55
N ILE A 19 6.84 30.16 -17.86
CA ILE A 19 5.97 29.45 -18.81
C ILE A 19 6.36 27.97 -18.89
N LEU A 20 7.66 27.67 -18.99
CA LEU A 20 8.15 26.29 -19.03
C LEU A 20 7.83 25.54 -17.73
N ALA A 21 8.05 26.17 -16.58
CA ALA A 21 7.76 25.59 -15.27
C ALA A 21 6.25 25.29 -15.10
N ALA A 22 5.37 26.20 -15.57
CA ALA A 22 3.93 26.01 -15.47
C ALA A 22 3.43 24.73 -16.17
N ILE A 23 4.06 24.33 -17.27
CA ILE A 23 3.72 23.09 -18.01
C ILE A 23 4.48 21.88 -17.43
N ALA A 24 5.75 22.07 -17.09
CA ALA A 24 6.62 20.97 -16.66
C ALA A 24 6.28 20.43 -15.27
N VAL A 25 5.95 21.31 -14.32
CA VAL A 25 5.69 20.94 -12.92
C VAL A 25 4.51 19.96 -12.76
N PRO A 26 3.30 20.20 -13.29
CA PRO A 26 2.19 19.26 -13.13
C PRO A 26 2.50 17.89 -13.77
N ASN A 27 3.10 17.87 -14.96
CA ASN A 27 3.48 16.62 -15.62
C ASN A 27 4.56 15.84 -14.83
N PHE A 28 5.52 16.56 -14.23
CA PHE A 28 6.53 15.94 -13.38
C PHE A 28 5.92 15.33 -12.11
N LEU A 29 5.01 16.04 -11.44
CA LEU A 29 4.29 15.52 -10.27
C LEU A 29 3.48 14.27 -10.63
N GLU A 30 2.81 14.27 -11.78
CA GLU A 30 2.09 13.10 -12.24
C GLU A 30 3.00 11.89 -12.49
N ALA A 31 4.12 12.11 -13.19
CA ALA A 31 5.10 11.06 -13.45
C ALA A 31 5.68 10.50 -12.15
N GLN A 32 5.95 11.36 -11.16
CA GLN A 32 6.43 10.95 -9.85
C GLN A 32 5.42 10.04 -9.13
N THR A 33 4.13 10.39 -9.12
CA THR A 33 3.09 9.57 -8.50
C THR A 33 2.92 8.23 -9.20
N ARG A 34 2.93 8.19 -10.55
CA ARG A 34 2.92 6.92 -11.30
C ARG A 34 4.12 6.04 -10.96
N ALA A 35 5.30 6.62 -10.79
CA ALA A 35 6.49 5.89 -10.36
C ALA A 35 6.34 5.33 -8.94
N LYS A 36 5.75 6.09 -8.01
CA LYS A 36 5.42 5.60 -6.65
C LYS A 36 4.45 4.41 -6.70
N VAL A 37 3.35 4.49 -7.47
CA VAL A 37 2.42 3.36 -7.64
C VAL A 37 3.12 2.13 -8.21
N SER A 38 3.97 2.31 -9.22
CA SER A 38 4.76 1.19 -9.79
C SER A 38 5.69 0.56 -8.76
N ARG A 39 6.31 1.38 -7.91
CA ARG A 39 7.15 0.89 -6.79
C ARG A 39 6.33 0.08 -5.81
N VAL A 40 5.19 0.59 -5.35
CA VAL A 40 4.28 -0.13 -4.44
C VAL A 40 3.89 -1.50 -5.02
N LYS A 41 3.50 -1.56 -6.29
CA LYS A 41 3.15 -2.83 -6.95
C LYS A 41 4.32 -3.83 -6.96
N SER A 42 5.55 -3.35 -7.15
CA SER A 42 6.77 -4.17 -7.10
C SER A 42 7.08 -4.67 -5.69
N ASP A 43 6.99 -3.77 -4.71
CA ASP A 43 7.24 -4.07 -3.30
C ASP A 43 6.20 -5.08 -2.78
N HIS A 44 4.92 -4.92 -3.15
CA HIS A 44 3.84 -5.87 -2.89
C HIS A 44 4.13 -7.27 -3.44
N ARG A 45 4.68 -7.38 -4.66
CA ARG A 45 5.05 -8.69 -5.25
C ARG A 45 6.15 -9.38 -4.45
N THR A 46 7.14 -8.61 -4.02
CA THR A 46 8.26 -9.11 -3.22
C THR A 46 7.77 -9.59 -1.86
N LEU A 47 6.96 -8.78 -1.18
CA LEU A 47 6.38 -9.15 0.12
C LEU A 47 5.44 -10.34 0.02
N ALA A 48 4.58 -10.40 -1.00
CA ALA A 48 3.69 -11.56 -1.21
C ALA A 48 4.50 -12.86 -1.36
N THR A 49 5.61 -12.82 -2.10
CA THR A 49 6.49 -13.99 -2.24
C THR A 49 7.09 -14.41 -0.89
N ALA A 50 7.53 -13.44 -0.08
CA ALA A 50 8.05 -13.70 1.26
C ALA A 50 6.99 -14.25 2.23
N ILE A 51 5.76 -13.72 2.17
CA ILE A 51 4.61 -14.17 2.96
C ILE A 51 4.23 -15.61 2.59
N GLU A 52 4.21 -15.96 1.31
CA GLU A 52 3.94 -17.33 0.86
C GLU A 52 5.05 -18.29 1.32
N ALA A 53 6.33 -17.89 1.20
CA ALA A 53 7.45 -18.68 1.70
C ALA A 53 7.35 -18.91 3.22
N TYR A 54 7.04 -17.85 3.99
CA TYR A 54 6.79 -17.97 5.42
C TYR A 54 5.67 -18.96 5.73
N ALA A 55 4.58 -18.94 4.96
CA ALA A 55 3.45 -19.83 5.18
C ALA A 55 3.71 -21.30 4.80
N VAL A 56 4.65 -21.56 3.90
CA VAL A 56 5.13 -22.91 3.63
C VAL A 56 5.86 -23.47 4.86
N ASP A 57 6.73 -22.67 5.48
CA ASP A 57 7.56 -23.12 6.59
C ASP A 57 6.80 -23.18 7.94
N ASN A 58 5.89 -22.23 8.17
CA ASN A 58 5.19 -22.06 9.45
C ASN A 58 3.75 -22.60 9.42
N ASN A 59 3.27 -23.06 8.27
CA ASN A 59 1.90 -23.53 8.03
C ASN A 59 0.80 -22.49 8.36
N SER A 60 1.16 -21.22 8.52
CA SER A 60 0.28 -20.07 8.73
C SER A 60 0.89 -18.83 8.11
N TYR A 61 0.08 -17.84 7.73
CA TYR A 61 0.60 -16.51 7.39
C TYR A 61 1.10 -15.78 8.65
N PRO A 62 1.98 -14.77 8.50
CA PRO A 62 2.33 -13.89 9.61
C PRO A 62 1.07 -13.26 10.22
N PHE A 63 1.06 -13.05 11.53
CA PHE A 63 -0.09 -12.46 12.21
C PHE A 63 -0.15 -10.94 11.99
N ASP A 64 -1.35 -10.44 11.75
CA ASP A 64 -1.68 -9.02 11.81
C ASP A 64 -1.86 -8.66 13.31
N GLN A 65 -1.29 -7.54 13.75
CA GLN A 65 -1.25 -7.16 15.16
C GLN A 65 -1.99 -5.84 15.38
N ASP A 66 -3.29 -5.84 15.11
CA ASP A 66 -4.15 -4.67 15.28
C ASP A 66 -4.40 -4.31 16.76
N ASN A 67 -4.18 -5.25 17.70
CA ASN A 67 -4.73 -5.16 19.06
C ASN A 67 -3.72 -5.12 20.22
N ASN A 68 -2.47 -4.67 20.01
CA ASN A 68 -1.50 -4.49 21.11
C ASN A 68 -1.23 -3.00 21.42
N PRO A 69 -1.72 -2.45 22.55
CA PRO A 69 -1.50 -1.06 22.93
C PRO A 69 -0.03 -0.72 23.23
N TYR A 70 0.85 -1.72 23.34
CA TYR A 70 2.30 -1.55 23.52
C TYR A 70 3.09 -1.74 22.22
N HIS A 71 2.44 -2.19 21.13
CA HIS A 71 3.07 -2.37 19.82
C HIS A 71 2.10 -1.94 18.71
N PRO A 72 2.03 -0.62 18.43
CA PRO A 72 1.06 -0.03 17.50
C PRO A 72 1.37 -0.26 16.00
N VAL A 73 2.11 -1.31 15.64
CA VAL A 73 2.47 -1.61 14.24
C VAL A 73 2.61 -3.10 14.03
N GLU A 74 1.79 -3.65 13.13
CA GLU A 74 2.12 -4.61 12.06
C GLU A 74 3.38 -5.49 12.23
N ARG A 75 3.58 -6.11 13.40
CA ARG A 75 4.74 -6.98 13.65
C ARG A 75 4.74 -8.26 12.80
N GLY A 76 3.66 -8.53 12.06
CA GLY A 76 3.62 -9.62 11.09
C GLY A 76 4.79 -9.59 10.12
N PHE A 77 5.18 -8.41 9.63
CA PHE A 77 6.34 -8.29 8.75
C PHE A 77 7.69 -8.49 9.44
N HIS A 78 7.78 -8.26 10.75
CA HIS A 78 9.00 -8.56 11.49
C HIS A 78 9.31 -10.06 11.47
N MET A 79 8.28 -10.91 11.40
CA MET A 79 8.41 -12.36 11.25
C MET A 79 8.98 -12.76 9.87
N LEU A 80 8.93 -11.88 8.88
CA LEU A 80 9.55 -12.09 7.57
C LEU A 80 11.05 -11.76 7.56
N THR A 81 11.56 -11.08 8.58
CA THR A 81 12.98 -10.70 8.66
C THR A 81 13.73 -11.42 9.78
N THR A 82 13.03 -11.79 10.86
CA THR A 82 13.64 -12.47 12.02
C THR A 82 12.70 -13.54 12.60
N PRO A 83 13.24 -14.68 13.10
CA PRO A 83 14.65 -15.06 13.13
C PRO A 83 15.18 -15.61 11.78
N VAL A 84 14.30 -16.01 10.87
CA VAL A 84 14.63 -16.43 9.50
C VAL A 84 14.19 -15.34 8.55
N ALA A 85 15.09 -14.92 7.66
CA ALA A 85 14.81 -13.86 6.70
C ALA A 85 14.19 -14.43 5.41
N TYR A 86 12.89 -14.23 5.24
CA TYR A 86 12.13 -14.46 4.00
C TYR A 86 12.20 -13.25 3.06
N VAL A 87 12.53 -12.06 3.61
CA VAL A 87 12.84 -10.83 2.87
C VAL A 87 14.04 -10.15 3.51
N THR A 88 14.88 -9.52 2.69
CA THR A 88 16.15 -8.90 3.16
C THR A 88 15.94 -7.59 3.93
N ALA A 89 14.86 -6.87 3.62
CA ALA A 89 14.48 -5.63 4.29
C ALA A 89 12.99 -5.37 4.07
N LEU A 90 12.37 -4.66 5.01
CA LEU A 90 10.99 -4.19 4.85
C LEU A 90 10.98 -2.87 4.08
N PHE A 91 9.99 -2.71 3.21
CA PHE A 91 9.82 -1.52 2.39
C PHE A 91 8.98 -0.49 3.13
N ARG A 92 9.30 0.79 2.92
CA ARG A 92 8.46 1.90 3.36
C ARG A 92 7.47 2.25 2.26
N ASP A 93 6.18 2.32 2.59
CA ASP A 93 5.17 2.79 1.64
C ASP A 93 5.43 4.27 1.26
N PRO A 94 5.63 4.60 -0.03
CA PRO A 94 5.80 5.97 -0.51
C PRO A 94 4.55 6.86 -0.35
N PHE A 95 3.38 6.28 -0.06
CA PHE A 95 2.12 6.98 0.19
C PHE A 95 1.73 7.03 1.68
N SER A 96 2.50 6.37 2.56
CA SER A 96 2.23 6.43 3.99
C SER A 96 2.43 7.85 4.55
N PRO A 97 1.51 8.34 5.41
CA PRO A 97 1.62 9.66 6.01
C PRO A 97 2.91 9.79 6.84
N PRO A 98 3.32 11.03 7.16
CA PRO A 98 4.40 11.25 8.12
C PRO A 98 3.96 10.70 9.48
N VAL A 99 4.52 9.56 9.83
CA VAL A 99 5.17 9.29 11.12
C VAL A 99 4.78 10.31 12.23
N ASN A 100 3.70 10.03 12.97
CA ASN A 100 3.25 10.77 14.16
C ASN A 100 4.24 10.67 15.35
N PRO A 101 4.99 11.74 15.68
CA PRO A 101 6.09 11.71 16.66
C PRO A 101 5.77 11.16 18.06
N GLY A 102 4.49 11.07 18.44
CA GLY A 102 4.03 10.50 19.71
C GLY A 102 4.21 8.98 19.83
N PHE A 103 4.51 8.27 18.73
CA PHE A 103 4.76 6.83 18.72
C PHE A 103 6.05 6.50 17.95
N PRO A 104 7.24 6.75 18.54
CA PRO A 104 8.53 6.61 17.84
C PRO A 104 8.80 5.19 17.31
N ASP A 105 8.26 4.16 17.97
CA ASP A 105 8.39 2.76 17.52
C ASP A 105 7.30 2.35 16.51
N ALA A 106 6.29 3.19 16.27
CA ALA A 106 5.18 2.90 15.34
C ALA A 106 5.53 3.10 13.86
N MET A 107 6.80 3.40 13.57
CA MET A 107 7.03 4.45 12.58
C MET A 107 8.31 4.39 11.78
N ASP A 108 9.25 3.53 12.16
CA ASP A 108 10.40 3.23 11.30
C ASP A 108 10.11 2.10 10.29
N ILE A 109 8.95 1.45 10.42
CA ILE A 109 8.49 0.40 9.50
C ILE A 109 7.02 0.66 9.15
N ALA A 110 6.74 1.79 8.51
CA ALA A 110 5.46 1.99 7.82
C ALA A 110 5.45 1.15 6.53
N ALA A 111 5.45 -0.17 6.72
CA ALA A 111 5.13 -1.13 5.69
C ALA A 111 3.64 -0.99 5.34
N PHE A 112 3.27 -1.57 4.21
CA PHE A 112 1.90 -1.60 3.70
C PHE A 112 0.93 -2.14 4.74
N TYR A 113 -0.29 -1.62 4.77
CA TYR A 113 -1.34 -2.19 5.62
C TYR A 113 -1.54 -3.66 5.28
N TYR A 114 -1.38 -4.53 6.28
CA TYR A 114 -1.31 -5.98 6.11
C TYR A 114 -2.45 -6.67 6.84
N LEU A 115 -3.39 -7.18 6.07
CA LEU A 115 -4.47 -8.01 6.59
C LEU A 115 -4.08 -9.47 6.44
N CYS A 116 -4.21 -10.25 7.49
CA CYS A 116 -4.12 -11.71 7.40
C CYS A 116 -5.33 -12.36 8.04
N SER A 117 -5.70 -13.52 7.51
CA SER A 117 -6.67 -14.40 8.13
C SER A 117 -6.14 -14.89 9.49
N GLY A 118 -6.49 -14.22 10.59
CA GLY A 118 -6.17 -14.76 11.92
C GLY A 118 -6.08 -13.79 13.09
N ALA A 119 -5.94 -12.48 12.88
CA ALA A 119 -5.78 -11.54 13.99
C ALA A 119 -7.04 -11.45 14.88
N ASP A 120 -8.22 -11.30 14.27
CA ASP A 120 -9.50 -11.27 15.00
C ASP A 120 -10.39 -12.49 14.77
N ASN A 121 -10.09 -13.33 13.76
CA ASN A 121 -10.83 -14.58 13.50
C ASN A 121 -10.80 -15.54 14.71
N PHE A 122 -9.74 -15.51 15.53
CA PHE A 122 -9.64 -16.29 16.78
C PHE A 122 -10.66 -15.85 17.84
N ARG A 123 -11.09 -14.58 17.83
CA ARG A 123 -12.08 -14.04 18.77
C ARG A 123 -13.52 -14.31 18.34
N GLU A 124 -13.79 -14.38 17.04
CA GLU A 124 -15.14 -14.54 16.48
C GLU A 124 -15.50 -15.99 16.07
N GLY A 125 -14.61 -16.97 16.25
CA GLY A 125 -14.90 -18.39 15.94
C GLY A 125 -15.05 -18.70 14.44
N LEU A 126 -14.49 -17.83 13.59
CA LEU A 126 -14.53 -17.94 12.14
C LEU A 126 -13.50 -18.97 11.64
N PRO A 127 -13.76 -19.68 10.52
CA PRO A 127 -12.81 -20.64 9.99
C PRO A 127 -11.48 -19.95 9.63
N ASN A 128 -10.36 -20.59 9.98
CA ASN A 128 -9.05 -20.13 9.51
C ASN A 128 -9.01 -20.19 7.98
N ALA A 129 -9.20 -19.05 7.34
CA ALA A 129 -8.73 -18.90 5.98
C ALA A 129 -7.19 -18.90 6.02
N ARG A 130 -6.56 -19.21 4.88
CA ARG A 130 -5.14 -18.92 4.68
C ARG A 130 -5.12 -17.86 3.60
N ALA A 131 -5.38 -16.60 3.94
CA ALA A 131 -5.35 -15.49 2.98
C ALA A 131 -4.66 -14.25 3.58
N PHE A 132 -4.14 -13.39 2.71
CA PHE A 132 -3.61 -12.10 3.10
C PHE A 132 -3.98 -10.99 2.10
N ALA A 133 -3.97 -9.75 2.55
CA ALA A 133 -4.00 -8.57 1.70
C ALA A 133 -2.88 -7.61 2.08
N LEU A 134 -2.26 -7.02 1.06
CA LEU A 134 -1.32 -5.91 1.17
C LEU A 134 -2.01 -4.68 0.59
N VAL A 135 -2.05 -3.61 1.37
CA VAL A 135 -2.80 -2.40 1.07
C VAL A 135 -1.89 -1.19 1.21
N SER A 136 -1.96 -0.29 0.23
CA SER A 136 -1.32 1.01 0.28
C SER A 136 -2.37 2.06 -0.02
N ASN A 137 -2.42 3.13 0.76
CA ASN A 137 -3.41 4.23 0.64
C ASN A 137 -3.38 4.96 -0.71
N GLY A 138 -2.44 4.61 -1.60
CA GLY A 138 -2.41 5.15 -2.95
C GLY A 138 -2.20 6.68 -3.02
N PRO A 139 -2.43 7.28 -4.20
CA PRO A 139 -2.12 8.69 -4.43
C PRO A 139 -2.84 9.71 -3.56
N ASP A 140 -4.05 9.43 -3.11
CA ASP A 140 -4.82 10.35 -2.27
C ASP A 140 -4.50 10.21 -0.76
N GLN A 141 -3.70 9.20 -0.40
CA GLN A 141 -3.21 8.92 0.95
C GLN A 141 -4.32 8.67 1.97
N ARG A 142 -5.53 8.36 1.50
CA ARG A 142 -6.65 8.04 2.36
C ARG A 142 -6.78 6.53 2.43
N ASP A 143 -7.08 6.04 3.61
CA ASP A 143 -7.52 4.66 3.74
C ASP A 143 -8.95 4.57 3.21
N SER A 144 -9.12 3.82 2.12
CA SER A 144 -10.42 3.58 1.49
C SER A 144 -10.92 2.16 1.73
N SER A 145 -10.26 1.41 2.61
CA SER A 145 -10.70 0.10 3.07
C SER A 145 -11.68 0.25 4.25
N GLN A 146 -12.78 -0.53 4.23
CA GLN A 146 -13.80 -0.52 5.29
C GLN A 146 -14.10 -1.93 5.75
N ASP A 147 -14.30 -2.08 7.07
CA ASP A 147 -14.68 -3.34 7.73
C ASP A 147 -13.72 -4.51 7.39
N THR A 148 -12.42 -4.23 7.43
CA THR A 148 -11.33 -5.17 7.09
C THR A 148 -10.99 -6.16 8.19
N ASP A 149 -11.38 -5.92 9.44
CA ASP A 149 -11.10 -6.76 10.61
C ASP A 149 -11.54 -8.22 10.44
N ARG A 150 -12.62 -8.42 9.66
CA ARG A 150 -13.19 -9.75 9.39
C ARG A 150 -12.63 -10.40 8.13
N PHE A 151 -11.62 -9.83 7.50
CA PHE A 151 -11.03 -10.41 6.30
C PHE A 151 -10.46 -11.82 6.56
N PRO A 152 -10.62 -12.78 5.63
CA PRO A 152 -11.40 -12.71 4.38
C PRO A 152 -12.85 -13.23 4.56
N ASN A 153 -13.31 -13.42 5.80
CA ASN A 153 -14.52 -14.14 6.17
C ASN A 153 -15.75 -13.24 6.40
N GLY A 154 -15.59 -11.91 6.45
CA GLY A 154 -16.67 -10.94 6.65
C GLY A 154 -16.91 -10.01 5.47
N GLY A 155 -17.87 -9.10 5.66
CA GLY A 155 -18.24 -8.05 4.72
C GLY A 155 -17.17 -6.99 4.60
N THR A 156 -16.14 -7.24 3.80
CA THR A 156 -15.04 -6.28 3.60
C THR A 156 -15.21 -5.55 2.27
N ASN A 157 -15.07 -4.22 2.28
CA ASN A 157 -15.15 -3.41 1.07
C ASN A 157 -13.81 -2.72 0.80
N PHE A 158 -13.21 -3.05 -0.34
CA PHE A 158 -11.99 -2.44 -0.82
C PHE A 158 -12.30 -1.52 -2.00
N ASP A 159 -11.79 -0.29 -1.98
CA ASP A 159 -11.72 0.56 -3.16
C ASP A 159 -10.30 0.48 -3.74
N ALA A 160 -10.18 0.05 -4.98
CA ALA A 160 -8.92 -0.26 -5.65
C ALA A 160 -8.48 0.88 -6.53
N TYR A 161 -7.17 1.09 -6.55
CA TYR A 161 -6.50 2.04 -7.40
C TYR A 161 -6.89 1.84 -8.88
N ASP A 162 -7.42 2.91 -9.47
CA ASP A 162 -7.79 2.99 -10.87
C ASP A 162 -6.64 3.62 -11.69
N PRO A 163 -6.00 2.86 -12.59
CA PRO A 163 -4.92 3.37 -13.44
C PRO A 163 -5.35 4.50 -14.39
N THR A 164 -6.62 4.55 -14.79
CA THR A 164 -7.16 5.57 -15.72
C THR A 164 -7.28 6.92 -15.03
N ASN A 165 -7.56 6.91 -13.73
CA ASN A 165 -7.60 8.10 -12.87
C ASN A 165 -6.24 8.46 -12.29
N GLY A 166 -5.19 7.68 -12.61
CA GLY A 166 -3.79 8.08 -12.50
C GLY A 166 -3.42 8.58 -11.11
N THR A 167 -3.18 9.88 -10.96
CA THR A 167 -2.77 10.52 -9.69
C THR A 167 -3.91 10.99 -8.82
N VAL A 168 -5.15 10.86 -9.30
CA VAL A 168 -6.38 11.34 -8.65
C VAL A 168 -7.27 10.17 -8.21
N SER A 169 -6.81 8.94 -8.40
CA SER A 169 -7.51 7.77 -7.90
C SER A 169 -7.63 7.85 -6.38
N ARG A 170 -8.85 7.59 -5.91
CA ARG A 170 -9.21 7.54 -4.48
C ARG A 170 -9.09 6.14 -3.88
N GLY A 171 -8.73 5.17 -4.71
CA GLY A 171 -8.62 3.77 -4.32
C GLY A 171 -7.19 3.40 -3.96
N ASP A 172 -7.09 2.35 -3.16
CA ASP A 172 -5.87 1.82 -2.60
C ASP A 172 -5.15 0.90 -3.58
N VAL A 173 -3.83 0.86 -3.54
CA VAL A 173 -3.07 -0.14 -4.29
C VAL A 173 -3.11 -1.44 -3.49
N LEU A 174 -3.85 -2.42 -4.01
CA LEU A 174 -4.14 -3.67 -3.31
C LEU A 174 -3.37 -4.84 -3.94
N ARG A 175 -2.97 -5.81 -3.10
CA ARG A 175 -2.57 -7.15 -3.53
C ARG A 175 -3.15 -8.19 -2.59
N PHE A 176 -3.71 -9.23 -3.19
CA PHE A 176 -4.33 -10.38 -2.54
C PHE A 176 -3.46 -11.63 -2.77
N GLY A 177 -3.40 -12.54 -1.80
CA GLY A 177 -2.77 -13.86 -1.90
C GLY A 177 -3.35 -14.90 -0.92
N GLY A 178 -2.94 -16.16 -1.11
CA GLY A 178 -3.50 -17.31 -0.41
C GLY A 178 -4.88 -17.80 -0.88
N ASN A 179 -5.45 -18.69 -0.08
CA ASN A 179 -6.75 -19.33 -0.25
C ASN A 179 -7.86 -18.54 0.47
N TYR A 180 -8.61 -17.79 -0.32
CA TYR A 180 -9.84 -17.12 0.08
C TYR A 180 -10.98 -18.13 0.22
N LEU A 181 -11.24 -18.57 1.44
CA LEU A 181 -12.32 -19.50 1.71
C LEU A 181 -13.38 -18.78 2.55
N SER A 182 -14.57 -18.60 1.98
CA SER A 182 -15.86 -18.41 2.67
C SER A 182 -16.39 -17.03 3.13
N GLY A 183 -15.86 -15.88 2.67
CA GLY A 183 -16.49 -14.57 2.95
C GLY A 183 -17.13 -13.85 1.74
N ASN A 184 -18.00 -12.89 2.03
CA ASN A 184 -18.54 -11.92 1.08
C ASN A 184 -17.66 -10.66 1.12
N TRP A 185 -16.76 -10.47 0.17
CA TRP A 185 -16.01 -9.21 0.05
C TRP A 185 -16.29 -8.55 -1.29
N THR A 186 -16.07 -7.24 -1.36
CA THR A 186 -16.25 -6.44 -2.57
C THR A 186 -14.96 -5.70 -2.91
N LEU A 187 -14.64 -5.66 -4.20
CA LEU A 187 -13.61 -4.79 -4.77
C LEU A 187 -14.29 -3.81 -5.70
N ASN A 188 -14.14 -2.51 -5.47
CA ASN A 188 -14.82 -1.47 -6.25
C ASN A 188 -16.34 -1.70 -6.27
N MET A 189 -16.93 -2.09 -5.14
CA MET A 189 -18.35 -2.49 -5.01
C MET A 189 -18.77 -3.69 -5.88
N VAL A 190 -17.83 -4.36 -6.55
CA VAL A 190 -18.07 -5.62 -7.26
C VAL A 190 -17.94 -6.77 -6.27
N PRO A 191 -18.97 -7.61 -6.07
CA PRO A 191 -18.86 -8.77 -5.22
C PRO A 191 -17.82 -9.76 -5.76
N HIS A 192 -16.85 -10.13 -4.92
CA HIS A 192 -15.89 -11.18 -5.21
C HIS A 192 -16.10 -12.34 -4.24
N GLY A 193 -16.35 -13.52 -4.81
CA GLY A 193 -16.56 -14.73 -4.05
C GLY A 193 -16.29 -15.96 -4.92
N ARG A 194 -15.46 -16.87 -4.39
CA ARG A 194 -15.28 -18.27 -4.79
C ARG A 194 -14.21 -18.66 -5.83
N TRP A 195 -13.42 -17.77 -6.44
CA TRP A 195 -12.36 -18.23 -7.38
C TRP A 195 -11.11 -17.36 -7.45
N GLY A 196 -9.95 -18.02 -7.25
CA GLY A 196 -8.77 -17.92 -8.13
C GLY A 196 -7.80 -16.75 -7.95
N LEU A 197 -6.58 -17.08 -7.53
CA LEU A 197 -5.36 -16.25 -7.54
C LEU A 197 -5.24 -15.42 -8.83
N GLY A 198 -5.12 -14.10 -8.69
CA GLY A 198 -4.76 -13.20 -9.78
C GLY A 198 -4.85 -11.75 -9.33
N GLU A 199 -3.93 -10.91 -9.79
CA GLU A 199 -4.08 -9.45 -9.69
C GLU A 199 -5.47 -9.09 -10.23
N VAL A 200 -6.35 -8.56 -9.38
CA VAL A 200 -7.67 -8.10 -9.82
C VAL A 200 -7.44 -6.78 -10.56
N VAL A 201 -7.34 -6.89 -11.88
CA VAL A 201 -7.24 -5.74 -12.78
C VAL A 201 -8.61 -5.05 -12.78
N PRO A 202 -8.73 -3.75 -12.44
CA PRO A 202 -9.96 -3.02 -12.65
C PRO A 202 -10.30 -3.06 -14.15
N ARG A 203 -11.56 -3.36 -14.48
CA ARG A 203 -12.05 -3.24 -15.85
C ARG A 203 -12.03 -1.78 -16.30
#